data_AF-A0A4Y8JQ76-F1
#
_entry.id   AF-A0A4Y8JQ76-F1
#
_cell.length_a   1.000
_cell.length_b   1.000
_cell.length_c   1.000
_cell.angle_alpha   90.00
_cell.angle_beta   90.00
_cell.angle_gamma   90.00
#
_symmetry.space_group_name_H-M   'P 1'
#
loop_
_entity.id
_entity.type
_entity.pdbx_description
1 polymer ?
#
loop_
_entity_poly.entity_id
_entity_poly.type
_entity_poly.pdbx_seq_one_letter_code
_entity_poly.pdbx_strand_id
1 'polypeptide(L)'
;MKRPEGYDRPPAGAERAAGPKATAANSAGAKPAAAKTGRPKPGGRQSSGHSDHANTEPITLPADPIAPVSRLRAPDSSPSSAPAPTEPRDSALTPAGARRKLRAARRARKLYEREEVRRFTWRSRRRRNIWLTALGILGALVAFVLVGTFSPLMALRTIEVVGANRVPAEQIQSALDGQLGTPLPLVDFDAVKQELSAFTLIQSYVTESRPPNTLVVRIVEREPVGALVTESGFDLVDAAGVVIQSGAERPAGYATIDARAGVGSAGFRAAAAVIAALPADIRSTLDTVTAATTDDVTLTLVGGARVVWGSAEKSDFKAVVLAALIVSHPIGSVGEYDVSSPDSAVLR
;
A
#
# COMPACT_ATOMS: atom_id res chain seq x y z
N MET A 1 52.81 -30.38 -31.56
CA MET A 1 52.51 -31.80 -31.91
C MET A 1 51.49 -32.32 -30.90
N LYS A 2 50.46 -33.10 -31.23
CA LYS A 2 49.81 -33.43 -32.52
C LYS A 2 48.44 -34.04 -32.15
N ARG A 3 47.32 -33.65 -32.79
CA ARG A 3 46.09 -34.47 -32.82
C ARG A 3 46.28 -35.62 -33.82
N PRO A 4 45.57 -36.74 -33.61
CA PRO A 4 44.67 -37.32 -34.63
C PRO A 4 43.20 -37.17 -34.16
N GLU A 5 42.19 -36.85 -34.97
CA GLU A 5 41.67 -37.56 -36.18
C GLU A 5 41.18 -38.97 -35.78
N GLY A 6 39.88 -39.25 -35.70
CA GLY A 6 38.99 -39.58 -36.83
C GLY A 6 38.73 -41.11 -36.81
N TYR A 7 37.63 -41.70 -37.27
CA TYR A 7 36.44 -41.21 -37.99
C TYR A 7 35.29 -42.25 -37.83
N ASP A 8 34.20 -42.04 -38.56
CA ASP A 8 33.20 -43.05 -39.01
C ASP A 8 31.96 -43.47 -38.17
N ARG A 9 30.84 -43.36 -38.89
CA ARG A 9 29.43 -43.69 -38.65
C ARG A 9 28.82 -43.76 -40.08
N PRO A 10 27.64 -44.35 -40.35
CA PRO A 10 27.08 -45.67 -40.08
C PRO A 10 26.97 -46.51 -41.39
N PRO A 11 26.12 -47.56 -41.48
CA PRO A 11 24.80 -47.42 -42.15
C PRO A 11 23.64 -48.01 -41.29
N ALA A 12 22.37 -47.62 -41.36
CA ALA A 12 21.43 -47.28 -42.44
C ALA A 12 20.70 -48.49 -43.07
N GLY A 13 19.36 -48.46 -43.08
CA GLY A 13 18.44 -49.47 -43.64
C GLY A 13 17.23 -49.70 -42.71
N ALA A 14 16.08 -49.03 -42.88
CA ALA A 14 15.02 -49.27 -43.90
C ALA A 14 14.01 -50.35 -43.43
N GLU A 15 12.68 -50.26 -43.64
CA GLU A 15 11.90 -49.36 -44.49
C GLU A 15 10.37 -49.41 -44.17
N ARG A 16 9.63 -48.39 -44.68
CA ARG A 16 8.22 -48.37 -45.17
C ARG A 16 7.06 -48.11 -44.18
N ALA A 17 6.01 -47.36 -44.55
CA ALA A 17 5.77 -46.51 -45.74
C ALA A 17 4.55 -45.58 -45.53
N ALA A 18 4.50 -44.48 -46.32
CA ALA A 18 3.31 -43.76 -46.83
C ALA A 18 2.22 -43.27 -45.83
N GLY A 19 1.48 -42.19 -46.07
CA GLY A 19 1.25 -41.39 -47.27
C GLY A 19 0.20 -40.30 -46.98
N PRO A 20 -0.11 -39.38 -47.91
CA PRO A 20 -0.05 -37.97 -47.51
C PRO A 20 -1.28 -37.09 -47.82
N LYS A 21 -1.13 -35.82 -47.39
CA LYS A 21 -1.67 -34.57 -47.94
C LYS A 21 -3.09 -34.11 -47.59
N ALA A 22 -3.14 -32.84 -47.19
CA ALA A 22 -4.31 -31.99 -47.14
C ALA A 22 -4.63 -31.34 -48.49
N THR A 23 -5.90 -31.00 -48.70
CA THR A 23 -6.38 -29.97 -49.65
C THR A 23 -7.63 -29.28 -49.07
N ALA A 24 -7.86 -28.03 -49.46
CA ALA A 24 -8.96 -27.20 -48.98
C ALA A 24 -9.96 -26.86 -50.11
N ALA A 25 -11.25 -26.76 -49.77
CA ALA A 25 -12.33 -26.00 -50.42
C ALA A 25 -13.62 -26.26 -49.58
N ASN A 26 -14.40 -25.32 -49.06
CA ASN A 26 -15.01 -24.09 -49.60
C ASN A 26 -16.09 -24.35 -50.68
N SER A 27 -17.38 -24.26 -50.31
CA SER A 27 -18.34 -23.28 -50.89
C SER A 27 -19.84 -23.60 -50.65
N ALA A 28 -20.62 -22.51 -50.54
CA ALA A 28 -22.01 -22.32 -50.99
C ALA A 28 -23.21 -23.16 -50.47
N GLY A 29 -24.15 -22.44 -49.83
CA GLY A 29 -25.59 -22.76 -49.77
C GLY A 29 -26.39 -21.50 -49.44
N ALA A 30 -27.37 -21.08 -50.25
CA ALA A 30 -27.93 -19.72 -50.20
C ALA A 30 -29.44 -19.59 -50.49
N LYS A 31 -30.16 -18.85 -49.61
CA LYS A 31 -31.41 -18.06 -49.83
C LYS A 31 -32.68 -18.78 -50.40
N PRO A 32 -33.87 -18.13 -50.54
CA PRO A 32 -34.34 -16.73 -50.26
C PRO A 32 -35.11 -16.63 -48.91
N ALA A 33 -36.00 -15.66 -48.55
CA ALA A 33 -36.62 -14.44 -49.14
C ALA A 33 -36.86 -13.36 -48.03
N ALA A 34 -36.96 -12.04 -48.26
CA ALA A 34 -38.10 -11.18 -48.70
C ALA A 34 -39.30 -11.06 -47.71
N ALA A 35 -39.82 -9.89 -47.28
CA ALA A 35 -39.53 -8.48 -47.64
C ALA A 35 -40.09 -7.44 -46.63
N LYS A 36 -39.42 -6.25 -46.53
CA LYS A 36 -39.94 -4.88 -46.19
C LYS A 36 -40.66 -4.69 -44.81
N THR A 37 -40.61 -3.54 -44.11
CA THR A 37 -40.33 -2.13 -44.48
C THR A 37 -39.92 -1.29 -43.24
N GLY A 38 -39.32 -0.11 -43.46
CA GLY A 38 -39.75 1.15 -42.83
C GLY A 38 -39.60 1.35 -41.30
N ARG A 39 -38.48 1.97 -40.91
CA ARG A 39 -38.19 2.58 -39.59
C ARG A 39 -39.20 3.67 -39.19
N PRO A 40 -39.66 3.71 -37.92
CA PRO A 40 -40.05 4.97 -37.26
C PRO A 40 -39.27 5.26 -35.96
N LYS A 41 -39.32 6.53 -35.52
CA LYS A 41 -38.76 7.06 -34.26
C LYS A 41 -39.45 6.48 -33.02
N PRO A 42 -38.73 6.45 -31.87
CA PRO A 42 -39.30 6.73 -30.57
C PRO A 42 -38.75 8.05 -29.99
N GLY A 43 -39.64 8.92 -29.51
CA GLY A 43 -39.41 9.64 -28.26
C GLY A 43 -40.13 8.87 -27.14
N GLY A 44 -39.85 9.01 -25.86
CA GLY A 44 -38.92 9.92 -25.17
C GLY A 44 -39.46 10.19 -23.76
N ARG A 45 -38.56 10.46 -22.79
CA ARG A 45 -38.81 10.57 -21.32
C ARG A 45 -39.02 9.21 -20.61
N GLN A 46 -38.48 8.96 -19.41
CA GLN A 46 -37.55 9.74 -18.57
C GLN A 46 -36.28 8.92 -18.27
N SER A 47 -35.10 9.51 -18.52
CA SER A 47 -33.88 9.23 -17.76
C SER A 47 -33.16 10.55 -17.50
N SER A 48 -32.61 10.70 -16.30
CA SER A 48 -32.04 11.94 -15.77
C SER A 48 -30.68 12.23 -16.42
N GLY A 49 -30.66 13.17 -17.37
CA GLY A 49 -29.44 13.66 -17.97
C GLY A 49 -28.72 14.68 -17.07
N HIS A 50 -27.45 14.44 -16.81
CA HIS A 50 -26.48 15.49 -16.51
C HIS A 50 -25.31 15.29 -17.47
N SER A 51 -25.19 16.18 -18.44
CA SER A 51 -24.05 16.23 -19.35
C SER A 51 -22.86 16.88 -18.66
N ASP A 52 -21.66 16.33 -18.87
CA ASP A 52 -20.40 17.00 -18.57
C ASP A 52 -20.26 18.26 -19.44
N HIS A 53 -20.82 19.36 -18.95
CA HIS A 53 -20.39 20.70 -19.33
C HIS A 53 -19.29 21.13 -18.37
N ALA A 54 -18.21 21.67 -18.92
CA ALA A 54 -17.19 22.32 -18.10
C ALA A 54 -17.83 23.50 -17.36
N ASN A 55 -18.06 23.33 -16.05
CA ASN A 55 -18.57 24.38 -15.17
C ASN A 55 -17.53 25.50 -15.06
N THR A 56 -17.67 26.50 -15.93
CA THR A 56 -17.07 27.81 -15.73
C THR A 56 -18.12 28.64 -14.98
N GLU A 57 -18.08 28.60 -13.65
CA GLU A 57 -18.91 29.51 -12.85
C GLU A 57 -18.52 30.96 -13.17
N PRO A 58 -19.47 31.83 -13.57
CA PRO A 58 -19.20 33.25 -13.66
C PRO A 58 -19.02 33.81 -12.25
N ILE A 59 -17.83 34.32 -11.93
CA ILE A 59 -17.56 34.97 -10.64
C ILE A 59 -18.53 36.13 -10.44
N THR A 60 -19.42 35.98 -9.47
CA THR A 60 -20.41 37.01 -9.09
C THR A 60 -19.69 38.16 -8.39
N LEU A 61 -19.44 39.25 -9.11
CA LEU A 61 -19.01 40.50 -8.51
C LEU A 61 -20.17 41.11 -7.71
N PRO A 62 -19.99 41.54 -6.44
CA PRO A 62 -21.01 42.29 -5.72
C PRO A 62 -21.29 43.60 -6.47
N ALA A 63 -22.55 43.78 -6.88
CA ALA A 63 -23.01 44.93 -7.63
C ALA A 63 -23.36 46.09 -6.67
N ASP A 64 -22.35 46.78 -6.15
CA ASP A 64 -22.57 48.09 -5.54
C ASP A 64 -23.04 49.10 -6.62
N PRO A 65 -24.10 49.88 -6.36
CA PRO A 65 -24.70 50.72 -7.37
C PRO A 65 -23.75 51.84 -7.81
N ILE A 66 -23.62 51.99 -9.13
CA ILE A 66 -22.85 53.06 -9.79
C ILE A 66 -23.43 54.41 -9.35
N ALA A 67 -22.74 55.10 -8.44
CA ALA A 67 -23.05 56.48 -8.09
C ALA A 67 -22.98 57.34 -9.38
N PRO A 68 -23.96 58.23 -9.62
CA PRO A 68 -24.07 58.93 -10.88
C PRO A 68 -22.86 59.82 -11.15
N VAL A 69 -22.45 59.86 -12.42
CA VAL A 69 -21.46 60.80 -12.95
C VAL A 69 -21.84 62.23 -12.57
N SER A 70 -21.24 62.70 -11.49
CA SER A 70 -21.27 64.11 -11.11
C SER A 70 -20.48 64.87 -12.17
N ARG A 71 -21.23 65.43 -13.12
CA ARG A 71 -20.77 66.39 -14.12
C ARG A 71 -19.83 67.37 -13.41
N LEU A 72 -18.65 67.61 -13.97
CA LEU A 72 -17.80 68.70 -13.53
C LEU A 72 -18.62 69.98 -13.63
N ARG A 73 -19.09 70.48 -12.48
CA ARG A 73 -19.83 71.72 -12.40
C ARG A 73 -18.84 72.82 -12.74
N ALA A 74 -19.06 73.50 -13.86
CA ALA A 74 -18.36 74.74 -14.14
C ALA A 74 -18.63 75.71 -12.97
N PRO A 75 -17.58 76.22 -12.30
CA PRO A 75 -17.76 77.25 -11.30
C PRO A 75 -18.01 78.58 -12.03
N ASP A 76 -19.28 78.90 -12.27
CA ASP A 76 -19.71 80.28 -12.46
C ASP A 76 -19.47 81.03 -11.14
N SER A 77 -18.28 81.60 -11.01
CA SER A 77 -17.93 82.57 -9.97
C SER A 77 -17.39 83.82 -10.64
N SER A 78 -18.23 84.86 -10.66
CA SER A 78 -17.96 86.17 -11.24
C SER A 78 -16.62 86.77 -10.77
N PRO A 79 -15.95 87.59 -11.60
CA PRO A 79 -14.60 88.07 -11.31
C PRO A 79 -14.58 89.02 -10.10
N SER A 80 -14.16 88.52 -8.94
CA SER A 80 -13.76 89.35 -7.83
C SER A 80 -12.36 89.90 -8.10
N SER A 81 -12.26 91.22 -8.25
CA SER A 81 -11.01 91.93 -8.55
C SER A 81 -10.03 91.86 -7.37
N ALA A 82 -9.20 90.83 -7.35
CA ALA A 82 -7.97 90.74 -6.56
C ALA A 82 -6.76 90.91 -7.50
N PRO A 83 -5.64 91.50 -7.05
CA PRO A 83 -4.65 92.09 -7.95
C PRO A 83 -4.00 91.04 -8.85
N ALA A 84 -3.75 91.44 -10.10
CA ALA A 84 -3.03 90.63 -11.07
C ALA A 84 -1.77 90.04 -10.41
N PRO A 85 -1.46 88.74 -10.61
CA PRO A 85 -0.12 88.26 -10.36
C PRO A 85 0.80 89.16 -11.18
N THR A 86 1.67 89.90 -10.50
CA THR A 86 2.73 90.64 -11.19
C THR A 86 3.55 89.58 -11.89
N GLU A 87 3.31 89.40 -13.20
CA GLU A 87 4.27 88.73 -14.05
C GLU A 87 5.62 89.38 -13.71
N PRO A 88 6.64 88.60 -13.31
CA PRO A 88 7.96 89.16 -13.13
C PRO A 88 8.41 89.59 -14.52
N ARG A 89 8.08 90.84 -14.89
CA ARG A 89 8.42 91.53 -16.13
C ARG A 89 9.77 91.04 -16.58
N ASP A 90 9.88 90.59 -17.83
CA ASP A 90 11.07 89.95 -18.40
C ASP A 90 12.34 90.72 -18.02
N SER A 91 12.89 90.31 -16.88
CA SER A 91 13.94 91.03 -16.19
C SER A 91 15.18 90.35 -16.70
N ALA A 92 15.66 90.91 -17.83
CA ALA A 92 16.76 90.42 -18.65
C ALA A 92 17.69 89.55 -17.80
N LEU A 93 17.57 88.23 -17.98
CA LEU A 93 18.04 87.23 -17.02
C LEU A 93 19.51 87.51 -16.68
N THR A 94 19.76 88.06 -15.49
CA THR A 94 21.13 88.29 -15.04
C THR A 94 21.87 86.95 -15.14
N PRO A 95 23.16 86.92 -15.53
CA PRO A 95 23.87 85.66 -15.76
C PRO A 95 23.79 84.69 -14.57
N ALA A 96 23.69 85.23 -13.35
CA ALA A 96 23.43 84.46 -12.13
C ALA A 96 22.01 83.85 -12.05
N GLY A 97 20.97 84.62 -12.40
CA GLY A 97 19.57 84.17 -12.41
C GLY A 97 19.31 83.05 -13.42
N ALA A 98 19.83 83.20 -14.65
CA ALA A 98 19.80 82.15 -15.67
C ALA A 98 20.49 80.87 -15.16
N ARG A 99 21.74 80.99 -14.65
CA ARG A 99 22.50 79.86 -14.08
C ARG A 99 21.75 79.18 -12.92
N ARG A 100 21.00 79.91 -12.09
CA ARG A 100 20.21 79.34 -11.00
C ARG A 100 19.01 78.52 -11.51
N LYS A 101 18.24 79.05 -12.47
CA LYS A 101 17.14 78.31 -13.13
C LYS A 101 17.68 77.07 -13.86
N LEU A 102 18.79 77.17 -14.59
CA LEU A 102 19.44 76.04 -15.28
C LEU A 102 19.94 74.94 -14.31
N ARG A 103 20.50 75.33 -13.15
CA ARG A 103 20.88 74.40 -12.08
C ARG A 103 19.66 73.72 -11.45
N ALA A 104 18.56 74.43 -11.24
CA ALA A 104 17.31 73.86 -10.74
C ALA A 104 16.71 72.86 -11.75
N ALA A 105 16.61 73.23 -13.02
CA ALA A 105 16.14 72.35 -14.09
C ALA A 105 17.01 71.08 -14.26
N ARG A 106 18.35 71.22 -14.20
CA ARG A 106 19.26 70.05 -14.18
C ARG A 106 19.05 69.16 -12.97
N ARG A 107 18.79 69.71 -11.78
CA ARG A 107 18.49 68.93 -10.57
C ARG A 107 17.16 68.20 -10.68
N ALA A 108 16.10 68.86 -11.15
CA ALA A 108 14.79 68.26 -11.38
C ALA A 108 14.87 67.10 -12.39
N ARG A 109 15.53 67.31 -13.54
CA ARG A 109 15.76 66.27 -14.56
C ARG A 109 16.54 65.06 -14.00
N LYS A 110 17.60 65.31 -13.20
CA LYS A 110 18.41 64.24 -12.58
C LYS A 110 17.68 63.49 -11.46
N LEU A 111 16.63 64.07 -10.87
CA LEU A 111 15.73 63.38 -9.94
C LEU A 111 14.71 62.52 -10.70
N TYR A 112 14.12 63.06 -11.76
CA TYR A 112 13.18 62.35 -12.64
C TYR A 112 13.83 61.09 -13.28
N GLU A 113 15.03 61.25 -13.86
CA GLU A 113 15.83 60.13 -14.39
C GLU A 113 16.14 59.07 -13.30
N ARG A 114 16.37 59.49 -12.05
CA ARG A 114 16.58 58.58 -10.91
C ARG A 114 15.31 57.84 -10.49
N GLU A 115 14.14 58.47 -10.61
CA GLU A 115 12.84 57.86 -10.29
C GLU A 115 12.42 56.84 -11.34
N GLU A 116 12.66 57.10 -12.62
CA GLU A 116 12.44 56.14 -13.70
C GLU A 116 13.38 54.93 -13.59
N VAL A 117 14.69 55.16 -13.38
CA VAL A 117 15.65 54.07 -13.10
C VAL A 117 15.26 53.29 -11.85
N ARG A 118 14.73 53.94 -10.80
CA ARG A 118 14.14 53.25 -9.63
C ARG A 118 12.96 52.38 -10.05
N ARG A 119 11.98 52.88 -10.82
CA ARG A 119 10.80 52.09 -11.25
C ARG A 119 11.18 50.87 -12.09
N PHE A 120 12.10 51.00 -13.04
CA PHE A 120 12.56 49.88 -13.88
C PHE A 120 13.36 48.85 -13.07
N THR A 121 14.26 49.28 -12.18
CA THR A 121 15.04 48.35 -11.35
C THR A 121 14.25 47.73 -10.19
N TRP A 122 13.18 48.38 -9.69
CA TRP A 122 12.42 47.89 -8.53
C TRP A 122 11.80 46.51 -8.76
N ARG A 123 11.21 46.26 -9.94
CA ARG A 123 10.60 44.96 -10.24
C ARG A 123 11.64 43.83 -10.30
N SER A 124 12.81 44.11 -10.89
CA SER A 124 13.94 43.15 -10.94
C SER A 124 14.52 42.88 -9.55
N ARG A 125 14.77 43.93 -8.75
CA ARG A 125 15.27 43.81 -7.37
C ARG A 125 14.27 43.08 -6.46
N ARG A 126 12.97 43.38 -6.55
CA ARG A 126 11.93 42.70 -5.75
C ARG A 126 11.83 41.22 -6.13
N ARG A 127 11.87 40.87 -7.43
CA ARG A 127 11.93 39.46 -7.87
C ARG A 127 13.19 38.77 -7.35
N ARG A 128 14.38 39.38 -7.50
CA ARG A 128 15.64 38.84 -6.98
C ARG A 128 15.59 38.62 -5.47
N ASN A 129 15.06 39.57 -4.70
CA ASN A 129 14.92 39.41 -3.26
C ASN A 129 13.94 38.28 -2.90
N ILE A 130 12.80 38.16 -3.58
CA ILE A 130 11.84 37.05 -3.39
C ILE A 130 12.52 35.70 -3.67
N TRP A 131 13.26 35.58 -4.78
CA TRP A 131 14.02 34.36 -5.10
C TRP A 131 15.11 34.05 -4.07
N LEU A 132 15.85 35.05 -3.59
CA LEU A 132 16.85 34.87 -2.54
C LEU A 132 16.23 34.47 -1.20
N THR A 133 15.08 35.05 -0.81
CA THR A 133 14.36 34.63 0.40
C THR A 133 13.77 33.24 0.27
N ALA A 134 13.21 32.89 -0.89
CA ALA A 134 12.66 31.55 -1.15
C ALA A 134 13.77 30.49 -1.13
N LEU A 135 14.91 30.76 -1.77
CA LEU A 135 16.08 29.88 -1.74
C LEU A 135 16.69 29.78 -0.33
N GLY A 136 16.71 30.88 0.43
CA GLY A 136 17.15 30.89 1.82
C GLY A 136 16.25 30.06 2.73
N ILE A 137 14.93 30.17 2.59
CA ILE A 137 13.95 29.34 3.31
C ILE A 137 14.10 27.87 2.92
N LEU A 138 14.21 27.56 1.62
CA LEU A 138 14.41 26.19 1.14
C LEU A 138 15.72 25.59 1.69
N GLY A 139 16.83 26.35 1.64
CA GLY A 139 18.11 25.94 2.19
C GLY A 139 18.07 25.72 3.70
N ALA A 140 17.35 26.58 4.44
CA ALA A 140 17.15 26.41 5.88
C ALA A 140 16.30 25.17 6.21
N LEU A 141 15.26 24.87 5.43
CA LEU A 141 14.46 23.66 5.58
C LEU A 141 15.29 22.39 5.29
N VAL A 142 16.07 22.39 4.21
CA VAL A 142 16.98 21.27 3.88
C VAL A 142 18.03 21.07 4.97
N ALA A 143 18.65 22.15 5.46
CA ALA A 143 19.61 22.08 6.56
C ALA A 143 18.96 21.56 7.86
N PHE A 144 17.74 22.00 8.19
CA PHE A 144 17.00 21.52 9.35
C PHE A 144 16.68 20.02 9.26
N VAL A 145 16.22 19.54 8.10
CA VAL A 145 15.97 18.11 7.87
C VAL A 145 17.27 17.31 7.97
N LEU A 146 18.36 17.74 7.35
CA LEU A 146 19.66 17.05 7.44
C LEU A 146 20.18 16.99 8.89
N VAL A 147 20.10 18.09 9.64
CA VAL A 147 20.50 18.12 11.05
C VAL A 147 19.62 17.18 11.89
N GLY A 148 18.31 17.09 11.62
CA GLY A 148 17.41 16.16 12.29
C GLY A 148 17.71 14.69 11.96
N THR A 149 17.85 14.37 10.67
CA THR A 149 18.09 13.01 10.16
C THR A 149 19.43 12.44 10.59
N PHE A 150 20.50 13.24 10.61
CA PHE A 150 21.83 12.81 11.04
C PHE A 150 22.13 13.17 12.51
N SER A 151 21.10 13.49 13.32
CA SER A 151 21.29 13.85 14.73
C SER A 151 21.62 12.63 15.61
N PRO A 152 22.68 12.68 16.44
CA PRO A 152 22.91 11.70 17.51
C PRO A 152 21.81 11.65 18.59
N LEU A 153 20.90 12.64 18.60
CA LEU A 153 19.71 12.64 19.45
C LEU A 153 18.63 11.69 18.92
N MET A 154 18.60 11.44 17.60
CA MET A 154 17.68 10.53 16.93
C MET A 154 18.27 9.13 16.70
N ALA A 155 19.49 8.87 17.21
CA ALA A 155 20.12 7.56 17.17
C ALA A 155 19.28 6.52 17.93
N LEU A 156 19.06 5.36 17.32
CA LEU A 156 18.40 4.20 17.93
C LEU A 156 19.22 3.73 19.14
N ARG A 157 18.58 3.65 20.31
CA ARG A 157 19.19 3.18 21.58
C ARG A 157 18.42 2.05 22.25
N THR A 158 17.16 1.87 21.89
CA THR A 158 16.27 0.93 22.56
C THR A 158 15.42 0.21 21.53
N ILE A 159 15.47 -1.11 21.54
CA ILE A 159 14.64 -1.97 20.69
C ILE A 159 13.61 -2.63 21.61
N GLU A 160 12.35 -2.24 21.46
CA GLU A 160 11.24 -2.76 22.28
C GLU A 160 10.53 -3.87 21.51
N VAL A 161 10.72 -5.12 21.95
CA VAL A 161 10.09 -6.29 21.34
C VAL A 161 8.76 -6.58 22.04
N VAL A 162 7.68 -6.70 21.28
CA VAL A 162 6.31 -6.92 21.79
C VAL A 162 5.68 -8.11 21.10
N GLY A 163 5.10 -9.05 21.86
CA GLY A 163 4.40 -10.23 21.33
C GLY A 163 5.25 -11.49 21.16
N ALA A 164 6.55 -11.41 21.47
CA ALA A 164 7.42 -12.59 21.59
C ALA A 164 7.18 -13.28 22.96
N ASN A 165 6.91 -14.58 22.94
CA ASN A 165 6.57 -15.41 24.10
C ASN A 165 7.40 -16.72 24.14
N ARG A 166 7.55 -17.38 22.99
CA ARG A 166 8.39 -18.58 22.80
C ARG A 166 9.79 -18.23 22.34
N VAL A 167 9.95 -17.17 21.55
CA VAL A 167 11.28 -16.61 21.23
C VAL A 167 11.65 -15.59 22.32
N PRO A 168 12.79 -15.74 23.03
CA PRO A 168 13.21 -14.74 24.01
C PRO A 168 13.44 -13.38 23.36
N ALA A 169 12.86 -12.33 23.94
CA ALA A 169 12.93 -10.97 23.42
C ALA A 169 14.38 -10.45 23.33
N GLU A 170 15.27 -10.95 24.19
CA GLU A 170 16.69 -10.64 24.24
C GLU A 170 17.43 -11.19 23.00
N GLN A 171 17.07 -12.39 22.53
CA GLN A 171 17.68 -12.97 21.32
C GLN A 171 17.33 -12.15 20.08
N ILE A 172 16.09 -11.67 20.00
CA ILE A 172 15.62 -10.79 18.92
C ILE A 172 16.31 -9.42 19.00
N GLN A 173 16.46 -8.85 20.21
CA GLN A 173 17.21 -7.60 20.39
C GLN A 173 18.67 -7.75 19.94
N SER A 174 19.37 -8.81 20.38
CA SER A 174 20.75 -9.06 20.00
C SER A 174 20.96 -9.32 18.51
N ALA A 175 20.00 -9.97 17.83
CA ALA A 175 20.04 -10.08 16.36
C ALA A 175 19.93 -8.71 15.65
N LEU A 176 19.35 -7.71 16.31
CA LEU A 176 19.17 -6.35 15.78
C LEU A 176 20.19 -5.34 16.34
N ASP A 177 21.18 -5.77 17.14
CA ASP A 177 22.21 -4.90 17.72
C ASP A 177 22.99 -4.11 16.65
N GLY A 178 23.12 -4.66 15.44
CA GLY A 178 23.74 -3.99 14.28
C GLY A 178 23.03 -2.70 13.82
N GLN A 179 21.80 -2.45 14.28
CA GLN A 179 21.06 -1.20 14.02
C GLN A 179 21.23 -0.15 15.14
N LEU A 180 21.81 -0.50 16.29
CA LEU A 180 22.01 0.43 17.39
C LEU A 180 22.97 1.57 17.00
N GLY A 181 22.67 2.79 17.44
CA GLY A 181 23.40 4.00 17.09
C GLY A 181 22.99 4.63 15.75
N THR A 182 22.34 3.88 14.85
CA THR A 182 21.83 4.41 13.58
C THR A 182 20.65 5.36 13.83
N PRO A 183 20.61 6.57 13.23
CA PRO A 183 19.45 7.46 13.35
C PRO A 183 18.15 6.78 12.91
N LEU A 184 17.06 6.94 13.65
CA LEU A 184 15.75 6.33 13.37
C LEU A 184 15.27 6.49 11.90
N PRO A 185 15.48 7.62 11.19
CA PRO A 185 15.10 7.75 9.78
C PRO A 185 16.01 7.01 8.78
N LEU A 186 17.12 6.43 9.25
CA LEU A 186 18.15 5.75 8.47
C LEU A 186 18.31 4.26 8.86
N VAL A 187 17.44 3.74 9.74
CA VAL A 187 17.41 2.31 10.11
C VAL A 187 17.16 1.45 8.87
N ASP A 188 17.97 0.41 8.69
CA ASP A 188 17.87 -0.48 7.53
C ASP A 188 16.81 -1.56 7.79
N PHE A 189 15.60 -1.34 7.26
CA PHE A 189 14.50 -2.28 7.40
C PHE A 189 14.68 -3.58 6.59
N ASP A 190 15.52 -3.60 5.56
CA ASP A 190 15.84 -4.82 4.81
C ASP A 190 16.85 -5.68 5.59
N ALA A 191 17.82 -5.07 6.26
CA ALA A 191 18.67 -5.76 7.23
C ALA A 191 17.85 -6.29 8.42
N VAL A 192 16.96 -5.48 9.03
CA VAL A 192 16.05 -5.95 10.10
C VAL A 192 15.21 -7.15 9.62
N LYS A 193 14.69 -7.11 8.40
CA LYS A 193 13.96 -8.23 7.78
C LYS A 193 14.82 -9.48 7.64
N GLN A 194 16.07 -9.33 7.20
CA GLN A 194 17.00 -10.44 7.03
C GLN A 194 17.31 -11.11 8.37
N GLU A 195 17.65 -10.36 9.41
CA GLU A 195 17.94 -10.89 10.75
C GLU A 195 16.71 -11.57 11.36
N LEU A 196 15.52 -10.94 11.27
CA LEU A 196 14.28 -11.54 11.78
C LEU A 196 13.86 -12.81 11.00
N SER A 197 14.26 -12.96 9.74
CA SER A 197 13.93 -14.15 8.93
C SER A 197 14.62 -15.43 9.40
N ALA A 198 15.69 -15.33 10.20
CA ALA A 198 16.35 -16.49 10.80
C ALA A 198 15.49 -17.17 11.89
N PHE A 199 14.52 -16.44 12.46
CA PHE A 199 13.63 -16.96 13.50
C PHE A 199 12.37 -17.57 12.88
N THR A 200 12.43 -18.86 12.51
CA THR A 200 11.29 -19.59 11.88
C THR A 200 9.99 -19.49 12.68
N LEU A 201 10.07 -19.38 14.01
CA LEU A 201 8.93 -19.17 14.92
C LEU A 201 8.16 -17.85 14.69
N ILE A 202 8.74 -16.87 13.98
CA ILE A 202 8.04 -15.62 13.64
C ILE A 202 7.14 -15.86 12.42
N GLN A 203 5.84 -15.57 12.59
CA GLN A 203 4.85 -15.61 11.50
C GLN A 203 4.88 -14.30 10.72
N SER A 204 4.85 -13.18 11.43
CA SER A 204 4.91 -11.83 10.88
C SER A 204 5.45 -10.85 11.93
N TYR A 205 5.90 -9.70 11.46
CA TYR A 205 6.34 -8.61 12.33
C TYR A 205 5.95 -7.25 11.75
N VAL A 206 5.90 -6.23 12.59
CA VAL A 206 5.70 -4.83 12.22
C VAL A 206 6.70 -3.98 12.99
N THR A 207 7.46 -3.16 12.28
CA THR A 207 8.39 -2.18 12.86
C THR A 207 7.72 -0.81 12.97
N GLU A 208 7.77 -0.21 14.15
CA GLU A 208 7.21 1.12 14.44
C GLU A 208 8.31 1.99 15.07
N SER A 209 8.63 3.12 14.41
CA SER A 209 9.63 4.07 14.91
C SER A 209 8.98 4.98 15.95
N ARG A 210 9.53 5.01 17.18
CA ARG A 210 9.02 5.80 18.31
C ARG A 210 10.09 6.81 18.75
N PRO A 211 10.05 8.07 18.24
CA PRO A 211 11.02 9.10 18.57
C PRO A 211 11.09 9.38 20.09
N PRO A 212 12.26 9.80 20.62
CA PRO A 212 13.46 10.17 19.87
C PRO A 212 14.37 9.00 19.46
N ASN A 213 14.33 7.85 20.13
CA ASN A 213 15.43 6.86 20.05
C ASN A 213 14.99 5.39 20.18
N THR A 214 13.71 5.08 20.04
CA THR A 214 13.18 3.73 20.22
C THR A 214 12.65 3.16 18.90
N LEU A 215 12.97 1.90 18.61
CA LEU A 215 12.33 1.09 17.57
C LEU A 215 11.48 0.02 18.24
N VAL A 216 10.19 -0.04 17.92
CA VAL A 216 9.28 -1.07 18.43
C VAL A 216 9.16 -2.15 17.36
N VAL A 217 9.40 -3.40 17.74
CA VAL A 217 9.25 -4.57 16.87
C VAL A 217 8.11 -5.41 17.44
N ARG A 218 6.93 -5.28 16.81
CA ARG A 218 5.74 -6.06 17.16
C ARG A 218 5.80 -7.37 16.39
N ILE A 219 5.73 -8.49 17.09
CA ILE A 219 5.90 -9.83 16.54
C ILE A 219 4.62 -10.63 16.75
N VAL A 220 4.24 -11.41 15.74
CA VAL A 220 3.26 -12.47 15.82
C VAL A 220 4.01 -13.79 15.66
N GLU A 221 3.98 -14.63 16.68
CA GLU A 221 4.56 -15.97 16.62
C GLU A 221 3.65 -16.95 15.88
N ARG A 222 4.24 -17.93 15.20
CA ARG A 222 3.50 -19.04 14.56
C ARG A 222 2.84 -19.91 15.62
N GLU A 223 1.57 -20.22 15.42
CA GLU A 223 0.87 -21.27 16.15
C GLU A 223 1.00 -22.61 15.37
N PRO A 224 1.66 -23.63 15.92
CA PRO A 224 1.69 -24.95 15.30
C PRO A 224 0.30 -25.57 15.33
N VAL A 225 -0.10 -26.21 14.23
CA VAL A 225 -1.39 -26.92 14.13
C VAL A 225 -1.26 -28.42 14.38
N GLY A 226 -0.12 -29.02 14.06
CA GLY A 226 0.08 -30.46 14.28
C GLY A 226 1.43 -30.97 13.77
N ALA A 227 1.67 -32.25 14.00
CA ALA A 227 2.86 -32.95 13.54
C ALA A 227 2.54 -33.75 12.26
N LEU A 228 3.21 -33.43 11.16
CA LEU A 228 3.17 -34.22 9.94
C LEU A 228 4.14 -35.40 10.05
N VAL A 229 3.71 -36.60 9.65
CA VAL A 229 4.60 -37.77 9.57
C VAL A 229 5.50 -37.65 8.34
N THR A 230 6.80 -37.85 8.51
CA THR A 230 7.80 -37.87 7.43
C THR A 230 8.64 -39.15 7.49
N GLU A 231 9.41 -39.44 6.44
CA GLU A 231 10.27 -40.65 6.38
C GLU A 231 11.30 -40.69 7.52
N SER A 232 11.68 -39.53 8.06
CA SER A 232 12.66 -39.36 9.14
C SER A 232 12.06 -39.14 10.53
N GLY A 233 10.73 -39.11 10.67
CA GLY A 233 10.05 -38.87 11.94
C GLY A 233 8.83 -37.95 11.82
N PHE A 234 8.86 -36.82 12.53
CA PHE A 234 7.75 -35.88 12.66
C PHE A 234 8.21 -34.44 12.47
N ASP A 235 7.49 -33.71 11.62
CA ASP A 235 7.64 -32.27 11.41
C ASP A 235 6.46 -31.52 12.04
N LEU A 236 6.73 -30.72 13.07
CA LEU A 236 5.76 -29.80 13.65
C LEU A 236 5.54 -28.64 12.68
N VAL A 237 4.31 -28.47 12.20
CA VAL A 237 3.97 -27.49 11.15
C VAL A 237 2.88 -26.51 11.59
N ASP A 238 2.89 -25.31 10.99
CA ASP A 238 1.82 -24.31 11.13
C ASP A 238 0.74 -24.43 10.05
N ALA A 239 -0.30 -23.60 10.14
CA ALA A 239 -1.40 -23.57 9.17
C ALA A 239 -0.99 -23.17 7.74
N ALA A 240 0.19 -22.54 7.56
CA ALA A 240 0.76 -22.19 6.26
C ALA A 240 1.63 -23.33 5.68
N GLY A 241 1.85 -24.42 6.42
CA GLY A 241 2.69 -25.54 6.02
C GLY A 241 4.18 -25.31 6.27
N VAL A 242 4.55 -24.33 7.11
CA VAL A 242 5.95 -24.06 7.49
C VAL A 242 6.34 -24.98 8.64
N VAL A 243 7.46 -25.70 8.47
CA VAL A 243 8.04 -26.54 9.53
C VAL A 243 8.69 -25.66 10.60
N ILE A 244 8.23 -25.80 11.83
CA ILE A 244 8.72 -25.11 13.03
C ILE A 244 9.83 -25.92 13.71
N GLN A 245 9.66 -27.24 13.78
CA GLN A 245 10.58 -28.17 14.45
C GLN A 245 10.48 -29.55 13.80
N SER A 246 11.61 -30.23 13.62
CA SER A 246 11.67 -31.63 13.19
C SER A 246 12.25 -32.50 14.31
N GLY A 247 11.79 -33.76 14.42
CA GLY A 247 12.29 -34.72 15.40
C GLY A 247 11.91 -36.16 15.07
N ALA A 248 12.60 -37.14 15.68
CA ALA A 248 12.29 -38.56 15.49
C ALA A 248 11.01 -39.00 16.23
N GLU A 249 10.65 -38.29 17.30
CA GLU A 249 9.47 -38.56 18.13
C GLU A 249 8.39 -37.50 17.92
N ARG A 250 7.12 -37.89 18.13
CA ARG A 250 5.97 -36.99 18.00
C ARG A 250 6.02 -35.88 19.06
N PRO A 251 5.94 -34.60 18.67
CA PRO A 251 5.82 -33.49 19.61
C PRO A 251 4.63 -33.65 20.56
N ALA A 252 4.88 -33.56 21.87
CA ALA A 252 3.85 -33.70 22.89
C ALA A 252 2.78 -32.59 22.79
N GLY A 253 1.51 -32.96 22.99
CA GLY A 253 0.38 -32.02 22.94
C GLY A 253 -0.14 -31.66 21.55
N TYR A 254 0.46 -32.19 20.47
CA TYR A 254 0.03 -31.93 19.10
C TYR A 254 -0.52 -33.20 18.42
N ALA A 255 -1.58 -33.03 17.63
CA ALA A 255 -2.18 -34.08 16.81
C ALA A 255 -1.24 -34.51 15.67
N THR A 256 -1.27 -35.78 15.29
CA THR A 256 -0.66 -36.24 14.03
C THR A 256 -1.56 -35.85 12.86
N ILE A 257 -1.02 -35.25 11.80
CA ILE A 257 -1.78 -34.92 10.58
C ILE A 257 -1.41 -35.93 9.48
N ASP A 258 -2.37 -36.75 9.05
CA ASP A 258 -2.29 -37.54 7.81
C ASP A 258 -2.96 -36.77 6.68
N ALA A 259 -2.15 -35.97 5.99
CA ALA A 259 -2.48 -35.38 4.70
C ALA A 259 -1.57 -36.02 3.64
N ARG A 260 -2.00 -37.14 3.06
CA ARG A 260 -1.26 -38.04 2.14
C ARG A 260 -0.42 -37.38 1.03
N ALA A 261 -0.72 -36.14 0.65
CA ALA A 261 -0.01 -35.35 -0.37
C ALA A 261 0.82 -34.18 0.21
N GLY A 262 1.14 -34.21 1.51
CA GLY A 262 1.99 -33.24 2.22
C GLY A 262 1.34 -31.88 2.48
N VAL A 263 2.13 -30.95 3.05
CA VAL A 263 1.69 -29.61 3.48
C VAL A 263 1.08 -28.75 2.36
N GLY A 264 1.47 -28.96 1.10
CA GLY A 264 0.92 -28.22 -0.05
C GLY A 264 -0.49 -28.65 -0.47
N SER A 265 -1.00 -29.77 0.08
CA SER A 265 -2.25 -30.40 -0.35
C SER A 265 -3.51 -29.64 0.09
N ALA A 266 -4.62 -29.90 -0.61
CA ALA A 266 -5.93 -29.38 -0.20
C ALA A 266 -6.40 -30.00 1.12
N GLY A 267 -6.12 -31.29 1.34
CA GLY A 267 -6.39 -32.00 2.60
C GLY A 267 -5.65 -31.37 3.79
N PHE A 268 -4.35 -31.05 3.65
CA PHE A 268 -3.61 -30.37 4.72
C PHE A 268 -4.24 -29.02 5.10
N ARG A 269 -4.58 -28.19 4.10
CA ARG A 269 -5.24 -26.90 4.36
C ARG A 269 -6.60 -27.05 5.05
N ALA A 270 -7.38 -28.06 4.69
CA ALA A 270 -8.64 -28.36 5.36
C ALA A 270 -8.41 -28.84 6.81
N ALA A 271 -7.51 -29.79 7.03
CA ALA A 271 -7.12 -30.24 8.38
C ALA A 271 -6.66 -29.08 9.27
N ALA A 272 -5.75 -28.24 8.78
CA ALA A 272 -5.26 -27.07 9.51
C ALA A 272 -6.37 -26.07 9.86
N ALA A 273 -7.30 -25.79 8.93
CA ALA A 273 -8.44 -24.92 9.17
C ALA A 273 -9.40 -25.49 10.23
N VAL A 274 -9.66 -26.81 10.19
CA VAL A 274 -10.48 -27.49 11.21
C VAL A 274 -9.81 -27.44 12.58
N ILE A 275 -8.52 -27.75 12.67
CA ILE A 275 -7.75 -27.69 13.93
C ILE A 275 -7.75 -26.28 14.53
N ALA A 276 -7.59 -25.25 13.69
CA ALA A 276 -7.60 -23.85 14.13
C ALA A 276 -8.97 -23.41 14.69
N ALA A 277 -10.08 -23.88 14.10
CA ALA A 277 -11.43 -23.59 14.56
C ALA A 277 -11.84 -24.35 15.84
N LEU A 278 -11.14 -25.42 16.21
CA LEU A 278 -11.41 -26.17 17.44
C LEU A 278 -10.96 -25.40 18.70
N PRO A 279 -11.80 -25.35 19.75
CA PRO A 279 -11.40 -24.92 21.10
C PRO A 279 -10.16 -25.65 21.60
N ALA A 280 -9.32 -24.94 22.37
CA ALA A 280 -8.06 -25.47 22.89
C ALA A 280 -8.22 -26.80 23.65
N ASP A 281 -9.31 -26.93 24.44
CA ASP A 281 -9.59 -28.14 25.22
C ASP A 281 -9.77 -29.37 24.32
N ILE A 282 -10.60 -29.26 23.26
CA ILE A 282 -10.80 -30.34 22.29
C ILE A 282 -9.52 -30.57 21.49
N ARG A 283 -8.82 -29.50 21.09
CA ARG A 283 -7.55 -29.58 20.34
C ARG A 283 -6.49 -30.37 21.09
N SER A 284 -6.39 -30.19 22.41
CA SER A 284 -5.47 -30.95 23.29
C SER A 284 -5.81 -32.45 23.39
N THR A 285 -7.04 -32.83 23.02
CA THR A 285 -7.54 -34.21 23.03
C THR A 285 -7.52 -34.86 21.64
N LEU A 286 -6.95 -34.19 20.62
CA LEU A 286 -6.77 -34.79 19.29
C LEU A 286 -5.57 -35.74 19.27
N ASP A 287 -5.80 -36.99 18.88
CA ASP A 287 -4.71 -37.91 18.55
C ASP A 287 -4.26 -37.75 17.09
N THR A 288 -5.18 -37.95 16.15
CA THR A 288 -4.86 -38.00 14.71
C THR A 288 -5.93 -37.27 13.90
N VAL A 289 -5.51 -36.50 12.90
CA VAL A 289 -6.37 -35.80 11.94
C VAL A 289 -6.03 -36.30 10.54
N THR A 290 -6.97 -36.99 9.90
CA THR A 290 -6.83 -37.49 8.53
C THR A 290 -7.64 -36.62 7.58
N ALA A 291 -7.01 -36.12 6.52
CA ALA A 291 -7.67 -35.33 5.49
C ALA A 291 -7.18 -35.73 4.10
N ALA A 292 -7.99 -36.51 3.39
CA ALA A 292 -7.67 -36.95 2.02
C ALA A 292 -7.99 -35.87 0.98
N THR A 293 -9.06 -35.10 1.20
CA THR A 293 -9.52 -34.02 0.32
C THR A 293 -10.01 -32.81 1.16
N THR A 294 -10.49 -31.75 0.51
CA THR A 294 -11.07 -30.59 1.21
C THR A 294 -12.32 -30.93 2.01
N ASP A 295 -13.07 -31.94 1.56
CA ASP A 295 -14.43 -32.26 2.02
C ASP A 295 -14.51 -33.56 2.82
N ASP A 296 -13.36 -34.21 3.04
CA ASP A 296 -13.18 -35.45 3.78
C ASP A 296 -12.10 -35.25 4.85
N VAL A 297 -12.50 -34.58 5.93
CA VAL A 297 -11.72 -34.46 7.17
C VAL A 297 -12.36 -35.35 8.24
N THR A 298 -11.53 -36.20 8.87
CA THR A 298 -11.90 -37.03 10.01
C THR A 298 -10.90 -36.81 11.14
N LEU A 299 -11.39 -36.61 12.35
CA LEU A 299 -10.58 -36.48 13.56
C LEU A 299 -10.68 -37.77 14.38
N THR A 300 -9.61 -38.10 15.09
CA THR A 300 -9.57 -39.18 16.08
C THR A 300 -9.13 -38.57 17.41
N LEU A 301 -9.94 -38.72 18.44
CA LEU A 301 -9.68 -38.24 19.79
C LEU A 301 -8.85 -39.25 20.57
N VAL A 302 -8.06 -38.77 21.53
CA VAL A 302 -7.40 -39.60 22.54
C VAL A 302 -8.48 -40.39 23.30
N GLY A 303 -8.34 -41.71 23.33
CA GLY A 303 -9.40 -42.64 23.75
C GLY A 303 -10.12 -43.36 22.60
N GLY A 304 -9.84 -42.99 21.34
CA GLY A 304 -10.23 -43.75 20.14
C GLY A 304 -11.57 -43.35 19.52
N ALA A 305 -12.29 -42.37 20.09
CA ALA A 305 -13.52 -41.86 19.50
C ALA A 305 -13.24 -41.12 18.18
N ARG A 306 -14.03 -41.41 17.15
CA ARG A 306 -13.94 -40.78 15.83
C ARG A 306 -14.86 -39.57 15.74
N VAL A 307 -14.43 -38.52 15.04
CA VAL A 307 -15.27 -37.39 14.67
C VAL A 307 -15.26 -37.23 13.15
N VAL A 308 -16.43 -37.40 12.52
CA VAL A 308 -16.60 -37.16 11.08
C VAL A 308 -16.94 -35.68 10.89
N TRP A 309 -16.05 -34.93 10.23
CA TRP A 309 -16.17 -33.48 10.08
C TRP A 309 -16.59 -33.05 8.67
N GLY A 310 -16.20 -33.81 7.64
CA GLY A 310 -16.45 -33.44 6.25
C GLY A 310 -15.66 -32.19 5.85
N SER A 311 -16.31 -31.21 5.21
CA SER A 311 -15.66 -29.96 4.78
C SER A 311 -15.30 -29.02 5.94
N ALA A 312 -14.27 -28.18 5.73
CA ALA A 312 -13.88 -27.12 6.67
C ALA A 312 -14.89 -25.94 6.74
N GLU A 313 -16.02 -26.02 6.04
CA GLU A 313 -17.06 -24.99 6.03
C GLU A 313 -17.84 -24.97 7.35
N LYS A 314 -18.22 -23.77 7.81
CA LYS A 314 -18.89 -23.54 9.10
C LYS A 314 -18.14 -24.17 10.29
N SER A 315 -16.81 -24.31 10.23
CA SER A 315 -16.03 -25.02 11.25
C SER A 315 -16.23 -24.48 12.66
N ASP A 316 -16.38 -23.17 12.84
CA ASP A 316 -16.66 -22.57 14.17
C ASP A 316 -17.98 -23.10 14.77
N PHE A 317 -19.02 -23.25 13.94
CA PHE A 317 -20.31 -23.79 14.37
C PHE A 317 -20.25 -25.29 14.63
N LYS A 318 -19.58 -26.05 13.75
CA LYS A 318 -19.30 -27.49 13.97
C LYS A 318 -18.51 -27.73 15.26
N ALA A 319 -17.57 -26.85 15.60
CA ALA A 319 -16.76 -26.93 16.81
C ALA A 319 -17.61 -26.70 18.09
N VAL A 320 -18.54 -25.73 18.06
CA VAL A 320 -19.50 -25.51 19.15
C VAL A 320 -20.44 -26.70 19.32
N VAL A 321 -20.95 -27.27 18.21
CA VAL A 321 -21.79 -28.48 18.24
C VAL A 321 -21.02 -29.66 18.83
N LEU A 322 -19.78 -29.92 18.37
CA LEU A 322 -18.92 -30.97 18.90
C LEU A 322 -18.66 -30.79 20.40
N ALA A 323 -18.39 -29.57 20.86
CA ALA A 323 -18.20 -29.27 22.28
C ALA A 323 -19.44 -29.62 23.11
N ALA A 324 -20.64 -29.25 22.64
CA ALA A 324 -21.90 -29.59 23.32
C ALA A 324 -22.18 -31.11 23.34
N LEU A 325 -21.80 -31.82 22.26
CA LEU A 325 -21.90 -33.28 22.21
C LEU A 325 -20.94 -33.96 23.19
N ILE A 326 -19.68 -33.52 23.27
CA ILE A 326 -18.68 -34.06 24.21
C ILE A 326 -19.08 -33.79 25.68
N VAL A 327 -19.70 -32.65 25.98
CA VAL A 327 -20.20 -32.34 27.33
C VAL A 327 -21.39 -33.23 27.72
N SER A 328 -22.28 -33.55 26.78
CA SER A 328 -23.45 -34.42 27.04
C SER A 328 -23.10 -35.92 27.01
N HIS A 329 -22.11 -36.29 26.20
CA HIS A 329 -21.62 -37.65 25.99
C HIS A 329 -20.09 -37.62 26.07
N PRO A 330 -19.49 -37.91 27.23
CA PRO A 330 -18.03 -37.86 27.40
C PRO A 330 -17.27 -38.81 26.46
N ILE A 331 -16.04 -38.44 26.10
CA ILE A 331 -15.17 -39.25 25.24
C ILE A 331 -15.01 -40.66 25.82
N GLY A 332 -15.22 -41.68 24.98
CA GLY A 332 -15.25 -43.10 25.39
C GLY A 332 -16.64 -43.64 25.73
N SER A 333 -17.68 -42.81 25.83
CA SER A 333 -19.09 -43.26 25.95
C SER A 333 -19.76 -43.56 24.60
N VAL A 334 -19.22 -42.99 23.52
CA VAL A 334 -19.70 -43.07 22.13
C VAL A 334 -18.49 -43.31 21.22
N GLY A 335 -18.65 -44.11 20.17
CA GLY A 335 -17.58 -44.46 19.24
C GLY A 335 -17.37 -43.42 18.13
N GLU A 336 -18.46 -42.79 17.67
CA GLU A 336 -18.42 -41.82 16.57
C GLU A 336 -19.32 -40.60 16.79
N TYR A 337 -18.79 -39.42 16.50
CA TYR A 337 -19.50 -38.13 16.47
C TYR A 337 -19.52 -37.63 15.02
N ASP A 338 -20.67 -37.63 14.36
CA ASP A 338 -20.83 -37.06 13.03
C ASP A 338 -21.33 -35.61 13.15
N VAL A 339 -20.44 -34.67 12.83
CA VAL A 339 -20.72 -33.22 12.81
C VAL A 339 -20.58 -32.64 11.39
N SER A 340 -20.58 -33.50 10.37
CA SER A 340 -20.50 -33.09 8.96
C SER A 340 -21.63 -32.13 8.57
N SER A 341 -22.83 -32.38 9.10
CA SER A 341 -24.02 -31.53 9.00
C SER A 341 -24.38 -31.00 10.39
N PRO A 342 -23.96 -29.77 10.77
CA PRO A 342 -24.08 -29.29 12.16
C PRO A 342 -25.53 -29.12 12.63
N ASP A 343 -26.47 -28.92 11.71
CA ASP A 343 -27.91 -28.84 12.01
C ASP A 343 -28.56 -30.21 12.32
N SER A 344 -27.83 -31.31 12.08
CA SER A 344 -28.31 -32.71 12.23
C SER A 344 -27.18 -33.65 12.63
N ALA A 345 -26.46 -33.33 13.72
CA ALA A 345 -25.36 -34.17 14.21
C ALA A 345 -25.83 -35.53 14.73
N VAL A 346 -25.01 -36.58 14.55
CA VAL A 346 -25.35 -37.97 14.89
C VAL A 346 -24.27 -38.60 15.78
N LEU A 347 -24.69 -39.49 16.69
CA LEU A 347 -23.84 -40.27 17.58
C LEU A 347 -23.97 -41.77 17.24
N ARG A 348 -22.87 -42.53 17.30
CA ARG A 348 -22.85 -44.00 17.12
C ARG A 348 -21.95 -44.72 18.12
#